data_AF-T1D2D5-F1
#
_entry.id   AF-T1D2D5-F1
#
_cell.length_a   1.000
_cell.length_b   1.000
_cell.length_c   1.000
_cell.angle_alpha   90.00
_cell.angle_beta   90.00
_cell.angle_gamma   90.00
#
_symmetry.space_group_name_H-M   'P 1'
#
loop_
_entity.id
_entity.type
_entity.pdbx_description
1 polymer ?
#
loop_
_entity_poly.entity_id
_entity_poly.type
_entity_poly.pdbx_seq_one_letter_code
_entity_poly.pdbx_strand_id
1 'polypeptide(L)' 'MYYKTLDKENRKRIRSVSMDMWKPYIMSTKRYVKDADSKIVFDRFHISKHMNQTLDDVRKHENTIL' A
#
# COMPACT_ATOMS: atom_id res chain seq x y z
N MET A 1 10.24 12.89 -5.04
CA MET A 1 8.90 12.30 -4.79
C MET A 1 8.05 12.51 -6.03
N TYR A 2 7.44 11.44 -6.53
CA TYR A 2 6.64 11.41 -7.78
C TYR A 2 5.60 12.54 -7.87
N TYR A 3 4.79 12.77 -6.82
CA TYR A 3 3.75 13.81 -6.87
C TYR A 3 4.24 15.26 -7.09
N LYS A 4 5.54 15.54 -6.91
CA LYS A 4 6.10 16.86 -7.25
C LYS A 4 6.29 17.05 -8.75
N THR A 5 6.32 15.98 -9.54
CA THR A 5 6.37 16.05 -11.01
C THR A 5 4.99 16.33 -11.61
N LEU A 6 3.92 16.20 -10.82
CA LEU A 6 2.56 16.56 -11.20
C LEU A 6 2.24 17.98 -10.72
N ASP A 7 1.70 18.81 -11.61
CA ASP A 7 1.14 20.09 -11.20
C ASP A 7 -0.06 19.90 -10.24
N LYS A 8 -0.52 21.00 -9.65
CA LYS A 8 -1.61 20.96 -8.67
C LYS A 8 -2.93 20.51 -9.28
N GLU A 9 -3.20 20.84 -10.54
CA GLU A 9 -4.46 20.50 -11.20
C GLU A 9 -4.53 19.02 -11.53
N ASN A 10 -3.44 18.45 -12.04
CA ASN A 10 -3.30 17.02 -12.27
C ASN A 10 -3.43 16.22 -10.98
N ARG A 11 -2.88 16.71 -9.86
CA ARG A 11 -3.08 16.08 -8.55
C ARG A 11 -4.54 16.09 -8.07
N LYS A 12 -5.29 17.15 -8.34
CA LYS A 12 -6.73 17.21 -8.02
C LYS A 12 -7.56 16.23 -8.84
N ARG A 13 -7.12 15.91 -10.07
CA ARG A 13 -7.81 14.98 -10.98
C ARG A 13 -7.58 13.51 -10.64
N ILE A 14 -6.70 13.20 -9.69
CA ILE A 14 -6.48 11.83 -9.21
C ILE A 14 -7.78 11.31 -8.57
N ARG A 15 -8.31 10.21 -9.13
CA ARG A 15 -9.51 9.53 -8.64
C ARG A 15 -9.19 8.32 -7.77
N SER A 16 -8.10 7.63 -8.07
CA SER A 16 -7.63 6.46 -7.33
C SER A 16 -6.12 6.34 -7.45
N VAL A 17 -5.48 5.76 -6.44
CA VAL A 17 -4.07 5.42 -6.43
C VAL A 17 -3.94 3.97 -5.98
N SER A 18 -3.58 3.09 -6.90
CA SER A 18 -3.24 1.70 -6.57
C SER A 18 -1.82 1.68 -6.01
N MET A 19 -1.61 1.12 -4.82
CA MET A 19 -0.30 1.06 -4.18
C MET A 19 -0.15 -0.15 -3.25
N ASP A 20 1.09 -0.41 -2.86
CA ASP A 20 1.39 -1.33 -1.77
C ASP A 20 1.07 -0.71 -0.38
N MET A 21 1.17 -1.53 0.66
CA MET A 21 0.87 -1.12 2.04
C MET A 21 2.06 -0.41 2.75
N TRP A 22 3.10 0.00 2.02
CA TRP A 22 4.27 0.60 2.62
C TRP A 22 3.98 2.02 3.11
N LYS A 23 4.21 2.24 4.42
CA LYS A 23 3.92 3.50 5.13
C LYS A 23 4.44 4.77 4.41
N PRO A 24 5.65 4.80 3.83
CA PRO A 24 6.14 5.96 3.08
C PRO A 24 5.29 6.32 1.85
N TYR A 25 4.75 5.33 1.11
CA TYR A 25 3.89 5.61 -0.04
C TYR A 25 2.51 6.11 0.38
N ILE A 26 1.95 5.56 1.45
CA ILE A 26 0.71 6.05 2.07
C ILE A 26 0.91 7.51 2.50
N MET A 27 1.98 7.81 3.26
CA MET A 27 2.28 9.16 3.74
C MET A 27 2.52 10.16 2.60
N SER A 28 3.24 9.74 1.56
CA SER A 28 3.44 10.55 0.35
C SER A 28 2.11 10.87 -0.32
N THR A 29 1.22 9.88 -0.48
CA THR A 29 -0.09 10.09 -1.10
C THR A 29 -0.97 11.00 -0.28
N LYS A 30 -1.06 10.79 1.05
CA LYS A 30 -1.81 11.68 1.94
C LYS A 30 -1.31 13.14 1.92
N ARG A 31 -0.02 13.35 1.69
CA ARG A 31 0.58 14.69 1.61
C ARG A 31 0.18 15.46 0.35
N TYR A 32 -0.03 14.76 -0.78
CA TYR A 32 -0.13 15.41 -2.09
C TYR A 32 -1.46 15.21 -2.81
N VAL A 33 -2.28 14.25 -2.39
CA VAL A 33 -3.58 13.93 -2.99
C VAL A 33 -4.69 14.35 -2.03
N LYS A 34 -5.62 15.18 -2.52
CA LYS A 34 -6.82 15.55 -1.75
C LYS A 34 -7.72 14.32 -1.57
N ASP A 35 -8.25 14.15 -0.36
CA ASP A 35 -9.15 13.05 0.02
C ASP A 35 -8.48 11.67 -0.17
N ALA A 36 -7.17 11.60 0.04
CA ALA A 36 -6.33 10.44 -0.25
C ALA A 36 -6.86 9.12 0.33
N ASP A 37 -7.41 9.14 1.55
CA ASP A 37 -7.90 7.93 2.21
C ASP A 37 -9.03 7.24 1.43
N SER A 38 -9.89 8.01 0.74
CA SER A 38 -10.94 7.47 -0.12
C SER A 38 -10.44 6.98 -1.49
N LYS A 39 -9.19 7.31 -1.84
CA LYS A 39 -8.61 7.08 -3.17
C LYS A 39 -7.53 6.00 -3.17
N ILE A 40 -7.00 5.64 -2.01
CA ILE A 40 -5.99 4.59 -1.89
C ILE A 40 -6.65 3.24 -2.09
N VAL A 41 -6.13 2.47 -3.04
CA VAL A 41 -6.53 1.09 -3.31
C VAL A 41 -5.31 0.22 -3.09
N PHE A 42 -5.34 -0.64 -2.08
CA PHE A 42 -4.26 -1.60 -1.88
C PHE A 42 -4.37 -2.73 -2.90
N ASP A 43 -3.25 -3.06 -3.54
CA ASP A 43 -3.27 -4.19 -4.46
C ASP A 43 -3.39 -5.51 -3.70
N ARG A 44 -4.14 -6.44 -4.30
CA ARG A 44 -4.41 -7.77 -3.71
C ARG A 44 -3.15 -8.62 -3.59
N PHE A 45 -2.12 -8.39 -4.42
CA PHE A 45 -0.91 -9.20 -4.42
C PHE A 45 -0.12 -9.03 -3.13
N HIS A 46 0.06 -7.80 -2.66
CA HIS A 46 0.76 -7.53 -1.40
C HIS A 46 0.00 -8.09 -0.19
N ILE A 47 -1.33 -8.01 -0.20
CA ILE A 47 -2.16 -8.60 0.85
C ILE A 47 -1.99 -10.12 0.89
N SER A 48 -2.14 -10.80 -0.25
CA SER A 48 -1.97 -12.26 -0.33
C SER A 48 -0.55 -12.70 0.03
N LYS A 49 0.47 -11.96 -0.41
CA LYS A 49 1.87 -12.24 -0.06
C LYS A 49 2.10 -12.14 1.45
N HIS A 50 1.60 -11.07 2.07
CA HIS A 50 1.73 -10.88 3.52
C HIS A 50 1.05 -12.01 4.29
N MET A 51 -0.16 -12.39 3.88
CA MET A 51 -0.90 -13.51 4.49
C MET A 51 -0.16 -14.84 4.33
N ASN A 52 0.36 -15.15 3.14
CA ASN A 52 1.13 -16.37 2.90
C ASN A 52 2.39 -16.41 3.77
N GLN A 53 3.11 -15.29 3.91
CA GLN A 53 4.29 -15.21 4.78
C GLN A 53 3.93 -15.52 6.23
N THR A 54 2.85 -14.94 6.75
CA THR A 54 2.39 -15.23 8.11
C THR A 54 2.03 -16.71 8.30
N LEU A 55 1.35 -17.32 7.31
CA LEU A 55 1.03 -18.75 7.35
C LEU A 55 2.30 -19.62 7.32
N ASP A 56 3.29 -19.25 6.52
CA ASP A 56 4.56 -19.97 6.44
C ASP A 56 5.37 -19.88 7.74
N ASP A 57 5.32 -18.73 8.42
CA ASP A 57 5.97 -18.55 9.72
C ASP A 57 5.31 -19.42 10.80
N VAL A 58 3.98 -19.52 10.80
CA VAL A 58 3.23 -20.42 11.71
C VAL A 58 3.55 -21.89 11.41
N ARG A 59 3.58 -22.30 10.14
CA ARG A 59 3.94 -23.67 9.75
C ARG A 59 5.35 -24.05 10.21
N LYS A 60 6.32 -23.14 10.06
CA LYS A 60 7.68 -23.36 10.56
C LYS A 60 7.68 -23.52 12.07
N HIS A 61 6.96 -22.66 12.78
CA HIS A 61 6.86 -22.72 14.23
C HIS A 61 6.27 -24.06 14.71
N GLU A 62 5.15 -24.50 14.13
CA GLU A 62 4.51 -25.79 14.45
C GLU A 62 5.44 -26.98 14.15
N ASN A 63 6.12 -26.97 13.00
CA ASN A 63 7.10 -28.00 12.63
C ASN A 63 8.36 -28.05 13.51
N THR A 64 8.62 -27.00 14.30
CA THR A 64 9.77 -26.96 15.22
C THR A 64 9.37 -27.34 16.66
N ILE A 65 8.07 -27.40 16.94
CA ILE A 65 7.51 -27.73 18.27
C ILE A 65 7.12 -29.21 18.38
N LEU A 66 6.83 -29.87 17.25
CA LEU A 66 6.69 -31.32 17.13
C LEU A 66 8.05 -32.00 16.96
#